data_AF-A0A9J7YP39-F1
#
_entry.id   AF-A0A9J7YP39-F1
#
_cell.length_a   1.000
_cell.length_b   1.000
_cell.length_c   1.000
_cell.angle_alpha   90.00
_cell.angle_beta   90.00
_cell.angle_gamma   90.00
#
_symmetry.space_group_name_H-M   'P 1'
#
loop_
_entity.id
_entity.type
_entity.pdbx_description
1 polymer ?
#
loop_
_entity_poly.entity_id
_entity_poly.type
_entity_poly.pdbx_seq_one_letter_code
_entity_poly.pdbx_strand_id
1 'polypeptide(L)'
;MLKWDVMSCNRTFAEEEDEFQTLEETLAIELMMHDNEHGYFAVSKEVRSPRPAYVLHRVGQVVMTQNNMVGVIIGWDAGLRAPPEWNKRKKYPELERAKDTPHYRIMFSGPDSSSVLIGYIPQYNIKLFLAFQVQRNLLHLFPSYNICVFLVVSYGCLDCVLISVCVCLVLQPDIPTLQHYFSHFDGEKFVMEEWLQEIYPHD
;
A
#
# COMPACT_ATOMS: atom_id res chain seq x y z
N MET A 1 -10.07 -48.77 41.31
CA MET A 1 -9.68 -49.12 39.93
C MET A 1 -10.93 -48.87 39.09
N LEU A 2 -11.08 -47.86 38.24
CA LEU A 2 -10.26 -46.73 37.79
C LEU A 2 -11.18 -45.50 37.77
N LYS A 3 -10.66 -44.35 38.18
CA LYS A 3 -11.31 -43.05 38.06
C LYS A 3 -10.96 -42.54 36.65
N TRP A 4 -11.95 -42.35 35.79
CA TRP A 4 -11.76 -41.71 34.49
C TRP A 4 -12.46 -40.37 34.55
N ASP A 5 -11.67 -39.32 34.76
CA ASP A 5 -12.11 -37.93 34.63
C ASP A 5 -12.47 -37.69 33.16
N VAL A 6 -13.75 -37.46 32.87
CA VAL A 6 -14.17 -36.90 31.58
C VAL A 6 -14.00 -35.39 31.70
N MET A 7 -12.77 -34.93 31.44
CA MET A 7 -12.52 -33.54 31.12
C MET A 7 -12.71 -33.34 29.61
N SER A 8 -13.64 -32.44 29.30
CA SER A 8 -13.66 -31.56 28.12
C SER A 8 -13.75 -32.21 26.74
N CYS A 9 -14.89 -32.03 26.07
CA CYS A 9 -14.90 -31.33 24.79
C CYS A 9 -16.33 -30.89 24.47
N ASN A 10 -16.64 -29.63 24.76
CA ASN A 10 -17.82 -28.97 24.22
C ASN A 10 -17.34 -27.67 23.55
N ARG A 11 -16.36 -27.81 22.65
CA ARG A 11 -15.97 -26.75 21.73
C ARG A 11 -17.08 -26.67 20.69
N THR A 12 -17.77 -25.54 20.62
CA THR A 12 -18.90 -25.39 19.70
C THR A 12 -18.36 -25.18 18.29
N PHE A 13 -19.01 -25.78 17.28
CA PHE A 13 -18.60 -25.67 15.87
C PHE A 13 -18.37 -24.22 15.40
N ALA A 14 -19.04 -23.25 16.01
CA ALA A 14 -18.85 -21.83 15.73
C ALA A 14 -17.48 -21.29 16.18
N GLU A 15 -16.96 -21.77 17.31
CA GLU A 15 -15.65 -21.35 17.82
C GLU A 15 -14.51 -21.93 16.96
N GLU A 16 -14.69 -23.12 16.38
CA GLU A 16 -13.72 -23.72 15.46
C GLU A 16 -13.67 -23.01 14.10
N GLU A 17 -14.82 -22.58 13.56
CA GLU A 17 -14.88 -21.78 12.32
C GLU A 17 -14.25 -20.39 12.50
N ASP A 18 -14.54 -19.71 13.61
CA ASP A 18 -13.92 -18.43 13.95
C ASP A 18 -12.41 -18.58 14.17
N GLU A 19 -11.96 -19.62 14.88
CA GLU A 19 -10.54 -19.91 15.10
C GLU A 19 -9.82 -20.18 13.76
N PHE A 20 -10.44 -20.92 12.84
CA PHE A 20 -9.89 -21.18 11.51
C PHE A 20 -9.80 -19.90 10.66
N GLN A 21 -10.84 -19.05 10.71
CA GLN A 21 -10.84 -17.77 10.01
C GLN A 21 -9.76 -16.82 10.54
N THR A 22 -9.57 -16.75 11.86
CA THR A 22 -8.50 -15.93 12.46
C THR A 22 -7.10 -16.43 12.11
N LEU A 23 -6.90 -17.75 12.04
CA LEU A 23 -5.63 -18.35 11.62
C LEU A 23 -5.33 -18.04 10.14
N GLU A 24 -6.34 -18.11 9.27
CA GLU A 24 -6.22 -17.75 7.85
C GLU A 24 -5.94 -16.26 7.65
N GLU A 25 -6.57 -15.38 8.44
CA GLU A 25 -6.29 -13.94 8.45
C GLU A 25 -4.86 -13.67 8.91
N THR A 26 -4.41 -14.35 9.96
CA THR A 26 -3.03 -14.25 10.48
C THR A 26 -2.02 -14.73 9.44
N LEU A 27 -2.25 -15.88 8.80
CA LEU A 27 -1.38 -16.41 7.76
C LEU A 27 -1.34 -15.48 6.53
N ALA A 28 -2.49 -14.91 6.14
CA ALA A 28 -2.52 -13.94 5.05
C ALA A 28 -1.73 -12.66 5.40
N ILE A 29 -1.82 -12.19 6.66
CA ILE A 29 -1.02 -11.06 7.14
C ILE A 29 0.47 -11.42 7.13
N GLU A 30 0.86 -12.58 7.64
CA GLU A 30 2.24 -13.06 7.64
C GLU A 30 2.81 -13.18 6.22
N LEU A 31 2.04 -13.73 5.28
CA LEU A 31 2.41 -13.83 3.87
C LEU A 31 2.49 -12.47 3.16
N MET A 32 1.74 -11.47 3.60
CA MET A 32 1.88 -10.11 3.10
C MET A 32 3.12 -9.41 3.68
N MET A 33 3.55 -9.79 4.88
CA MET A 33 4.70 -9.23 5.58
C MET A 33 6.05 -9.79 5.09
N HIS A 34 6.08 -11.05 4.64
CA HIS A 34 7.32 -11.72 4.24
C HIS A 34 7.40 -12.05 2.74
N ASP A 35 8.63 -12.20 2.25
CA ASP A 35 8.87 -12.83 0.95
C ASP A 35 8.30 -14.26 0.97
N ASN A 36 7.67 -14.66 -0.13
CA ASN A 36 7.15 -16.01 -0.30
C ASN A 36 7.63 -16.60 -1.62
N GLU A 37 7.83 -17.92 -1.63
CA GLU A 37 8.35 -18.64 -2.80
C GLU A 37 7.40 -18.60 -4.01
N HIS A 38 6.12 -18.34 -3.78
CA HIS A 38 5.06 -18.35 -4.80
C HIS A 38 4.94 -17.02 -5.56
N GLY A 39 5.58 -15.94 -5.07
CA GLY A 39 5.47 -14.61 -5.64
C GLY A 39 4.09 -13.97 -5.43
N TYR A 40 3.33 -14.37 -4.41
CA TYR A 40 2.04 -13.76 -4.08
C TYR A 40 2.20 -12.34 -3.53
N PHE A 41 1.15 -11.53 -3.68
CA PHE A 41 1.09 -10.17 -3.15
C PHE A 41 2.22 -9.26 -3.68
N ALA A 42 2.54 -9.38 -4.97
CA ALA A 42 3.60 -8.65 -5.66
C ALA A 42 5.02 -8.85 -5.12
N VAL A 43 5.31 -9.94 -4.40
CA VAL A 43 6.69 -10.28 -3.95
C VAL A 43 7.51 -11.02 -5.02
N SER A 44 6.92 -11.35 -6.18
CA SER A 44 7.64 -12.05 -7.25
C SER A 44 8.91 -11.29 -7.65
N LYS A 45 10.03 -12.01 -7.74
CA LYS A 45 11.34 -11.53 -8.19
C LYS A 45 11.49 -11.55 -9.71
N GLU A 46 10.43 -11.94 -10.43
CA GLU A 46 10.40 -11.92 -11.89
C GLU A 46 10.42 -10.47 -12.41
N VAL A 47 11.26 -10.21 -13.41
CA VAL A 47 11.35 -8.89 -14.06
C VAL A 47 10.04 -8.58 -14.79
N ARG A 48 9.43 -7.44 -14.46
CA ARG A 48 8.16 -6.99 -15.02
C ARG A 48 8.39 -6.15 -16.27
N SER A 49 8.72 -6.82 -17.37
CA SER A 49 8.95 -6.20 -18.67
C SER A 49 8.35 -7.05 -19.81
N PRO A 50 7.56 -6.46 -20.73
CA PRO A 50 7.15 -5.06 -20.77
C PRO A 50 6.08 -4.74 -19.73
N ARG A 51 6.05 -3.48 -19.27
CA ARG A 51 4.98 -3.01 -18.39
C ARG A 51 3.64 -2.97 -19.13
N PRO A 52 2.58 -3.62 -18.62
CA PRO A 52 1.27 -3.54 -19.25
C PRO A 52 0.68 -2.13 -19.18
N ALA A 53 0.09 -1.64 -20.27
CA ALA A 53 -0.42 -0.27 -20.38
C ALA A 53 -1.59 0.05 -19.43
N TYR A 54 -2.31 -0.98 -18.98
CA TYR A 54 -3.46 -0.84 -18.07
C TYR A 54 -3.05 -0.77 -16.58
N VAL A 55 -1.75 -0.97 -16.27
CA VAL A 55 -1.18 -0.70 -14.93
C VAL A 55 -0.89 0.80 -14.85
N LEU A 56 -1.75 1.53 -14.15
CA LEU A 56 -1.76 3.00 -14.19
C LEU A 56 -0.76 3.65 -13.22
N HIS A 57 -0.50 3.02 -12.07
CA HIS A 57 0.36 3.59 -11.02
C HIS A 57 1.73 2.94 -11.01
N ARG A 58 2.73 3.66 -10.52
CA ARG A 58 4.15 3.28 -10.55
C ARG A 58 4.65 2.96 -9.14
N VAL A 59 5.61 2.05 -9.04
CA VAL A 59 6.34 1.82 -7.79
C VAL A 59 7.00 3.13 -7.33
N GLY A 60 6.91 3.38 -6.02
CA GLY A 60 7.37 4.60 -5.37
C GLY A 60 6.33 5.74 -5.32
N GLN A 61 5.21 5.65 -6.04
CA GLN A 61 4.17 6.68 -5.94
C GLN A 61 3.44 6.62 -4.60
N VAL A 62 3.07 7.80 -4.09
CA VAL A 62 2.23 7.95 -2.90
C VAL A 62 0.76 7.88 -3.33
N VAL A 63 0.00 7.04 -2.66
CA VAL A 63 -1.42 6.81 -2.94
C VAL A 63 -2.26 6.92 -1.68
N MET A 64 -3.53 7.26 -1.86
CA MET A 64 -4.54 7.25 -0.83
C MET A 64 -5.58 6.18 -1.13
N THR A 65 -5.92 5.39 -0.11
CA THR A 65 -6.99 4.38 -0.20
C THR A 65 -8.36 5.00 0.05
N GLN A 66 -9.43 4.24 -0.23
CA GLN A 66 -10.80 4.64 0.12
C GLN A 66 -11.01 4.94 1.61
N ASN A 67 -10.20 4.35 2.49
CA ASN A 67 -10.24 4.59 3.94
C ASN A 67 -9.38 5.79 4.36
N ASN A 68 -8.97 6.64 3.41
CA ASN A 68 -8.10 7.80 3.61
C ASN A 68 -6.71 7.46 4.19
N MET A 69 -6.28 6.20 4.12
CA MET A 69 -4.92 5.82 4.49
C MET A 69 -3.96 6.17 3.36
N VAL A 70 -2.91 6.90 3.69
CA VAL A 70 -1.83 7.27 2.76
C VAL A 70 -0.72 6.22 2.85
N GLY A 71 -0.28 5.72 1.70
CA GLY A 71 0.77 4.73 1.62
C GLY A 71 1.61 4.87 0.36
N VAL A 72 2.68 4.09 0.28
CA VAL A 72 3.61 4.07 -0.85
C VAL A 72 3.50 2.74 -1.57
N ILE A 73 3.38 2.77 -2.91
CA ILE A 73 3.38 1.56 -3.73
C ILE A 73 4.78 0.93 -3.69
N ILE A 74 4.89 -0.28 -3.17
CA ILE A 74 6.13 -1.07 -3.13
C ILE A 74 6.17 -2.18 -4.20
N GLY A 75 5.06 -2.43 -4.88
CA GLY A 75 5.00 -3.40 -5.97
C GLY A 75 3.61 -3.49 -6.61
N TRP A 76 3.53 -4.18 -7.75
CA TRP A 76 2.28 -4.44 -8.44
C TRP A 76 2.27 -5.80 -9.14
N ASP A 77 1.07 -6.38 -9.29
CA ASP A 77 0.79 -7.50 -10.16
C ASP A 77 -0.24 -7.10 -11.21
N ALA A 78 -0.07 -7.58 -12.44
CA ALA A 78 -0.97 -7.24 -13.56
C ALA A 78 -2.39 -7.81 -13.38
N GLY A 79 -2.54 -8.80 -12.50
CA GLY A 79 -3.80 -9.42 -12.12
C GLY A 79 -3.72 -9.93 -10.67
N LEU A 80 -4.80 -10.50 -10.17
CA LEU A 80 -4.87 -11.02 -8.81
C LEU A 80 -3.89 -12.20 -8.61
N ARG A 81 -2.81 -12.00 -7.85
CA ARG A 81 -1.82 -13.03 -7.49
C ARG A 81 -1.80 -13.20 -5.98
N ALA A 82 -2.73 -14.02 -5.47
CA ALA A 82 -2.88 -14.35 -4.06
C ALA A 82 -3.14 -15.86 -3.87
N PRO A 83 -2.89 -16.42 -2.67
CA PRO A 83 -3.23 -17.81 -2.38
C PRO A 83 -4.70 -18.14 -2.70
N PRO A 84 -5.02 -19.34 -3.20
CA PRO A 84 -6.39 -19.74 -3.54
C PRO A 84 -7.40 -19.54 -2.39
N GLU A 85 -6.95 -19.73 -1.14
CA GLU A 85 -7.72 -19.56 0.08
C GLU A 85 -8.11 -18.10 0.30
N TRP A 86 -7.20 -17.17 -0.01
CA TRP A 86 -7.44 -15.73 0.05
C TRP A 86 -8.62 -15.30 -0.82
N ASN A 87 -8.78 -15.95 -1.98
CA ASN A 87 -9.83 -15.66 -2.95
C ASN A 87 -11.23 -16.08 -2.48
N LYS A 88 -11.33 -17.11 -1.62
CA LYS A 88 -12.62 -17.60 -1.09
C LYS A 88 -13.34 -16.56 -0.24
N ARG A 89 -12.60 -15.57 0.28
CA ARG A 89 -13.13 -14.47 1.10
C ARG A 89 -13.87 -13.41 0.29
N LYS A 90 -13.61 -13.31 -1.02
CA LYS A 90 -14.28 -12.34 -1.89
C LYS A 90 -15.60 -12.91 -2.38
N LYS A 91 -16.67 -12.12 -2.22
CA LYS A 91 -17.98 -12.47 -2.77
C LYS A 91 -17.94 -12.43 -4.30
N TYR A 92 -18.56 -13.41 -4.94
CA TYR A 92 -18.86 -13.32 -6.37
C TYR A 92 -19.89 -12.19 -6.59
N PRO A 93 -19.75 -11.26 -7.56
CA PRO A 93 -18.85 -11.21 -8.73
C PRO A 93 -17.59 -10.34 -8.56
N GLU A 94 -17.31 -9.84 -7.36
CA GLU A 94 -16.15 -8.98 -7.09
C GLU A 94 -14.82 -9.70 -7.36
N LEU A 95 -14.78 -11.01 -7.10
CA LEU A 95 -13.62 -11.85 -7.41
C LEU A 95 -13.28 -11.86 -8.90
N GLU A 96 -14.28 -11.98 -9.80
CA GLU A 96 -14.03 -12.00 -11.25
C GLU A 96 -13.44 -10.69 -11.74
N ARG A 97 -14.00 -9.55 -11.27
CA ARG A 97 -13.44 -8.24 -11.58
C ARG A 97 -12.00 -8.12 -11.06
N ALA A 98 -11.73 -8.64 -9.87
CA ALA A 98 -10.40 -8.57 -9.27
C ALA A 98 -9.36 -9.39 -10.06
N LYS A 99 -9.71 -10.54 -10.63
CA LYS A 99 -8.75 -11.39 -11.37
C LYS A 99 -8.00 -10.63 -12.45
N ASP A 100 -8.72 -9.86 -13.25
CA ASP A 100 -8.16 -9.12 -14.41
C ASP A 100 -7.77 -7.67 -14.07
N THR A 101 -7.85 -7.28 -12.79
CA THR A 101 -7.48 -5.93 -12.35
C THR A 101 -6.06 -5.94 -11.78
N PRO A 102 -5.21 -4.95 -12.12
CA PRO A 102 -3.94 -4.77 -11.44
C PRO A 102 -4.09 -4.61 -9.92
N HIS A 103 -3.30 -5.35 -9.16
CA HIS A 103 -3.26 -5.26 -7.71
C HIS A 103 -1.94 -4.66 -7.27
N TYR A 104 -1.99 -3.74 -6.32
CA TYR A 104 -0.84 -3.02 -5.80
C TYR A 104 -0.54 -3.49 -4.38
N ARG A 105 0.73 -3.75 -4.11
CA ARG A 105 1.27 -3.93 -2.77
C ARG A 105 1.67 -2.55 -2.26
N ILE A 106 1.01 -2.11 -1.19
CA ILE A 106 1.14 -0.76 -0.65
C ILE A 106 1.55 -0.86 0.81
N MET A 107 2.57 -0.10 1.17
CA MET A 107 3.03 0.05 2.53
C MET A 107 2.40 1.28 3.17
N PHE A 108 1.89 1.16 4.39
CA PHE A 108 1.27 2.22 5.18
C PHE A 108 1.98 2.38 6.52
N SER A 109 1.98 3.60 7.06
CA SER A 109 2.29 3.82 8.48
C SER A 109 1.21 3.14 9.34
N GLY A 110 1.62 2.36 10.32
CA GLY A 110 0.73 1.78 11.30
C GLY A 110 0.25 2.79 12.35
N PRO A 111 -0.61 2.38 13.29
CA PRO A 111 -1.12 3.24 14.36
C PRO A 111 -0.01 3.71 15.32
N ASP A 112 1.08 2.94 15.42
CA ASP A 112 2.26 3.29 16.19
C ASP A 112 3.37 3.78 15.25
N SER A 113 4.23 4.67 15.74
CA SER A 113 5.33 5.24 14.93
C SER A 113 6.34 4.22 14.40
N SER A 114 6.34 2.99 14.94
CA SER A 114 7.20 1.89 14.51
C SER A 114 6.45 0.77 13.79
N SER A 115 5.11 0.81 13.73
CA SER A 115 4.35 -0.24 13.06
C SER A 115 4.17 0.07 11.58
N VAL A 116 4.16 -0.99 10.77
CA VAL A 116 3.98 -0.95 9.33
C VAL A 116 2.81 -1.86 8.99
N LEU A 117 1.92 -1.39 8.12
CA LEU A 117 0.85 -2.21 7.55
C LEU A 117 1.11 -2.40 6.06
N ILE A 118 0.89 -3.61 5.56
CA ILE A 118 0.96 -3.91 4.12
C ILE A 118 -0.44 -4.25 3.64
N GLY A 119 -0.87 -3.60 2.56
CA GLY A 119 -2.12 -3.88 1.87
C GLY A 119 -1.89 -4.39 0.46
N TYR A 120 -2.74 -5.32 0.02
CA TYR A 120 -2.81 -5.77 -1.38
C TYR A 120 -4.15 -5.34 -1.98
N ILE A 121 -4.14 -4.23 -2.71
CA ILE A 121 -5.33 -3.44 -3.03
C ILE A 121 -5.49 -3.33 -4.56
N PRO A 122 -6.71 -3.55 -5.11
CA PRO A 122 -6.94 -3.39 -6.54
C PRO A 122 -6.84 -1.93 -7.00
N GLN A 123 -6.48 -1.72 -8.26
CA GLN A 123 -6.30 -0.41 -8.87
C GLN A 123 -7.46 0.57 -8.64
N TYR A 124 -8.71 0.11 -8.70
CA TYR A 124 -9.89 0.98 -8.55
C TYR A 124 -10.14 1.45 -7.11
N ASN A 125 -9.43 0.90 -6.12
CA ASN A 125 -9.54 1.27 -4.70
C ASN A 125 -8.45 2.24 -4.23
N ILE A 126 -7.57 2.67 -5.13
CA ILE A 126 -6.48 3.60 -4.81
C ILE A 126 -6.56 4.84 -5.69
N LYS A 127 -6.10 5.96 -5.16
CA LYS A 127 -6.00 7.24 -5.86
C LYS A 127 -4.59 7.79 -5.71
N LEU A 128 -4.02 8.28 -6.80
CA LEU A 128 -2.72 8.94 -6.75
C LEU A 128 -2.82 10.19 -5.85
N PHE A 129 -1.96 10.28 -4.85
CA PHE A 129 -1.89 11.43 -3.99
C PHE A 129 -0.90 12.43 -4.59
N LEU A 130 -1.42 13.36 -5.39
CA LEU A 130 -0.64 14.45 -5.93
C LEU A 130 -0.52 15.57 -4.88
N ALA A 131 0.71 15.93 -4.52
CA ALA A 131 1.06 16.97 -3.54
C ALA A 131 0.44 18.37 -3.80
N PHE A 132 -0.24 18.58 -4.93
CA PHE A 132 -0.79 19.86 -5.36
C PHE A 132 -2.23 20.16 -4.89
N GLN A 133 -2.84 19.37 -4.00
CA GLN A 133 -4.15 19.73 -3.42
C GLN A 133 -3.98 20.86 -2.36
N VAL A 134 -3.88 22.10 -2.84
CA VAL A 134 -4.12 23.31 -2.04
C VAL A 134 -5.60 23.33 -1.66
N GLN A 135 -5.96 22.70 -0.53
CA GLN A 135 -7.19 23.04 0.17
C GLN A 135 -6.84 23.75 1.48
N ARG A 136 -7.19 25.04 1.52
CA ARG A 136 -7.05 26.01 2.62
C ARG A 136 -7.59 25.56 3.99
N ASN A 137 -8.12 24.35 4.17
CA ASN A 137 -8.89 23.97 5.36
C ASN A 137 -8.53 22.61 5.99
N LEU A 138 -7.44 21.93 5.59
CA LEU A 138 -7.10 20.59 6.11
C LEU A 138 -5.77 20.47 6.88
N LEU A 139 -5.13 21.59 7.23
CA LEU A 139 -3.87 21.58 8.00
C LEU A 139 -3.97 20.92 9.39
N HIS A 140 -5.17 20.71 9.92
CA HIS A 140 -5.39 20.06 11.22
C HIS A 140 -5.44 18.53 11.17
N LEU A 141 -5.35 17.88 9.99
CA LEU A 141 -5.56 16.43 9.85
C LEU A 141 -4.28 15.60 9.71
N PHE A 142 -3.09 16.21 9.74
CA PHE A 142 -1.82 15.52 9.44
C PHE A 142 -0.73 15.80 10.50
N PRO A 143 -0.87 15.34 11.75
CA PRO A 143 0.09 15.60 12.82
C PRO A 143 1.41 14.79 12.72
N SER A 144 1.51 13.80 11.82
CA SER A 144 2.60 12.81 11.79
C SER A 144 3.52 12.87 10.56
N TYR A 145 3.40 13.90 9.71
CA TYR A 145 4.05 13.92 8.39
C TYR A 145 5.14 14.98 8.33
N ASN A 146 6.29 14.64 7.74
CA ASN A 146 7.33 15.62 7.42
C ASN A 146 6.84 16.48 6.25
N ILE A 147 6.40 17.71 6.55
CA ILE A 147 5.98 18.68 5.54
C ILE A 147 7.24 19.35 4.98
N CYS A 148 7.65 18.99 3.76
CA CYS A 148 8.61 19.80 3.01
C CYS A 148 7.89 20.98 2.38
N VAL A 149 8.23 22.19 2.84
CA VAL A 149 7.72 23.46 2.30
C VAL A 149 8.69 23.95 1.22
N PHE A 150 8.33 23.80 -0.05
CA PHE A 150 9.03 24.48 -1.13
C PHE A 150 8.35 25.82 -1.42
N LEU A 151 9.09 26.92 -1.24
CA LEU A 151 8.67 28.26 -1.64
C LEU A 151 8.96 28.43 -3.14
N VAL A 152 7.93 28.33 -3.97
CA VAL A 152 8.05 28.70 -5.39
C VAL A 152 7.70 30.18 -5.51
N VAL A 153 8.70 31.02 -5.76
CA VAL A 153 8.53 32.44 -6.10
C VAL A 153 8.43 32.57 -7.61
N SER A 154 7.23 32.70 -8.14
CA SER A 154 7.00 33.02 -9.55
C SER A 154 6.90 34.53 -9.73
N TYR A 155 7.78 35.12 -10.55
CA TYR A 155 7.73 36.53 -10.90
C TYR A 155 6.77 36.74 -12.08
N GLY A 156 5.65 37.42 -11.83
CA GLY A 156 4.70 37.85 -12.85
C GLY A 156 5.18 39.07 -13.64
N CYS A 157 4.72 39.17 -14.89
CA CYS A 157 5.04 40.14 -15.94
C CYS A 157 5.18 41.63 -15.50
N LEU A 158 5.95 42.39 -16.28
CA LEU A 158 6.51 43.74 -16.06
C LEU A 158 5.58 44.87 -15.56
N ASP A 159 4.27 44.66 -15.43
CA ASP A 159 3.32 45.70 -14.98
C ASP A 159 2.40 45.29 -13.81
N CYS A 160 2.53 44.07 -13.27
CA CYS A 160 1.72 43.60 -12.13
C CYS A 160 2.52 42.61 -11.27
N VAL A 161 3.06 43.07 -10.13
CA VAL A 161 3.72 42.21 -9.14
C VAL A 161 2.64 41.51 -8.28
N LEU A 162 1.97 40.51 -8.85
CA LEU A 162 1.21 39.54 -8.09
C LEU A 162 2.19 38.49 -7.56
N ILE A 163 2.61 38.63 -6.30
CA ILE A 163 3.39 37.60 -5.61
C ILE A 163 2.43 36.46 -5.28
N SER A 164 2.38 35.45 -6.13
CA SER A 164 1.71 34.19 -5.81
C SER A 164 2.70 33.32 -5.04
N VAL A 165 2.61 33.31 -3.71
CA VAL A 165 3.35 32.33 -2.89
C VAL A 165 2.57 31.02 -2.95
N CYS A 166 2.97 30.12 -3.84
CA CYS A 166 2.44 28.77 -3.87
C CYS A 166 3.24 27.92 -2.87
N VAL A 167 2.60 27.57 -1.75
CA VAL A 167 3.15 26.60 -0.81
C VAL A 167 2.88 25.21 -1.40
N CYS A 168 3.91 24.60 -1.98
CA CYS A 168 3.82 23.21 -2.44
C CYS A 168 4.08 22.30 -1.24
N LEU A 169 3.01 21.72 -0.69
CA LEU A 169 3.11 20.75 0.41
C LEU A 169 3.38 19.38 -0.19
N VAL A 170 4.66 19.00 -0.26
CA VAL A 170 5.02 17.63 -0.61
C VAL A 170 4.76 16.76 0.62
N LEU A 171 3.71 15.93 0.56
CA LEU A 171 3.40 14.98 1.63
C LEU A 171 4.28 13.73 1.46
N GLN A 172 5.33 13.65 2.27
CA GLN A 172 6.13 12.43 2.39
C GLN A 172 5.64 11.66 3.63
N PRO A 173 5.01 10.48 3.46
CA PRO A 173 4.68 9.64 4.61
C PRO A 173 5.96 9.11 5.25
N ASP A 174 6.05 9.25 6.57
CA ASP A 174 7.12 8.65 7.36
C ASP A 174 6.70 7.21 7.71
N ILE A 175 7.20 6.26 6.92
CA ILE A 175 6.88 4.84 7.05
C ILE A 175 8.16 4.12 7.48
N PRO A 176 8.17 3.43 8.63
CA PRO A 176 9.31 2.62 9.03
C PRO A 176 9.66 1.59 7.96
N THR A 177 10.94 1.23 7.82
CA THR A 177 11.45 0.23 6.86
C THR A 177 11.34 0.60 5.37
N LEU A 178 10.76 1.76 5.03
CA LEU A 178 10.64 2.22 3.64
C LEU A 178 12.00 2.39 2.94
N GLN A 179 13.03 2.72 3.72
CA GLN A 179 14.44 2.81 3.30
C GLN A 179 15.04 1.52 2.72
N HIS A 180 14.42 0.35 2.92
CA HIS A 180 14.86 -0.89 2.28
C HIS A 180 14.43 -1.00 0.81
N TYR A 181 13.41 -0.25 0.42
CA TYR A 181 12.83 -0.25 -0.92
C TYR A 181 13.24 0.99 -1.71
N PHE A 182 13.50 2.11 -1.03
CA PHE A 182 13.72 3.40 -1.65
C PHE A 182 14.88 4.15 -1.00
N SER A 183 15.65 4.84 -1.83
CA SER A 183 16.81 5.63 -1.40
C SER A 183 16.40 7.00 -0.87
N HIS A 184 15.54 7.71 -1.60
CA HIS A 184 15.08 9.05 -1.27
C HIS A 184 13.76 9.38 -1.99
N PHE A 185 13.17 10.53 -1.65
CA PHE A 185 12.01 11.10 -2.34
C PHE A 185 12.48 12.20 -3.30
N ASP A 186 12.08 12.15 -4.58
CA ASP A 186 12.54 13.10 -5.62
C ASP A 186 11.65 14.34 -5.79
N GLY A 187 10.54 14.43 -5.04
CA GLY A 187 9.54 15.49 -5.16
C GLY A 187 8.24 15.04 -5.81
N GLU A 188 8.23 13.92 -6.54
CA GLU A 188 7.06 13.31 -7.16
C GLU A 188 6.80 11.89 -6.63
N LYS A 189 7.84 11.07 -6.50
CA LYS A 189 7.79 9.69 -6.03
C LYS A 189 9.05 9.32 -5.23
N PHE A 190 8.99 8.16 -4.58
CA PHE A 190 10.17 7.55 -4.00
C PHE A 190 11.03 6.89 -5.08
N VAL A 191 12.33 7.17 -5.06
CA VAL A 191 13.32 6.60 -5.97
C VAL A 191 13.70 5.21 -5.47
N MET A 192 13.42 4.21 -6.29
CA MET A 192 13.66 2.79 -5.99
C MET A 192 15.14 2.51 -5.74
N GLU A 193 15.42 1.56 -4.83
CA GLU A 193 16.73 0.92 -4.70
C GLU A 193 17.06 0.07 -5.95
N GLU A 194 18.35 -0.19 -6.20
CA GLU A 194 18.83 -0.88 -7.40
C GLU A 194 18.12 -2.22 -7.64
N TRP A 195 18.01 -3.04 -6.60
CA TRP A 195 17.36 -4.36 -6.67
C TRP A 195 15.87 -4.27 -7.06
N LEU A 196 15.18 -3.20 -6.66
CA LEU A 196 13.77 -3.00 -6.97
C LEU A 196 13.59 -2.48 -8.40
N GLN A 197 14.53 -1.66 -8.88
CA GLN A 197 14.60 -1.23 -10.27
C GLN A 197 14.83 -2.40 -11.23
N GLU A 198 15.64 -3.39 -10.85
CA GLU A 198 15.83 -4.61 -11.65
C GLU A 198 14.52 -5.37 -11.87
N ILE A 199 13.64 -5.39 -10.86
CA ILE A 199 12.33 -6.03 -10.95
C ILE A 199 11.33 -5.17 -11.74
N TYR A 200 11.37 -3.85 -11.56
CA TYR A 200 10.46 -2.89 -12.19
C TYR A 200 11.21 -1.87 -13.08
N PRO A 201 11.84 -2.31 -14.18
CA PRO A 201 12.76 -1.46 -14.96
C PRO A 201 12.08 -0.31 -15.71
N HIS A 202 10.74 -0.33 -15.80
CA HIS A 202 9.94 0.66 -16.53
C HIS A 202 9.12 1.58 -15.62
N ASP A 203 9.36 1.55 -14.31
CA ASP A 203 8.57 2.26 -13.29
C ASP A 203 9.15 3.60 -12.83
#